data_AF-A0A820ZLF5-F1
#
_entry.id   AF-A0A820ZLF5-F1
#
_cell.length_a   1.000
_cell.length_b   1.000
_cell.length_c   1.000
_cell.angle_alpha   90.00
_cell.angle_beta   90.00
_cell.angle_gamma   90.00
#
_symmetry.space_group_name_H-M   'P 1'
#
loop_
_entity.id
_entity.type
_entity.pdbx_description
1 polymer ?
#
loop_
_entity_poly.entity_id
_entity_poly.type
_entity_poly.pdbx_seq_one_letter_code
_entity_poly.pdbx_strand_id
1 'polypeptide(L)'
;MYKLGELNALSIYWNSDVKSRAELSQESIIDKLQAQIVKNESTEPDHMTYILRPLNINVKLKIAATPREQDYARPAFDARIDLDHISLNINRNQIKKKKAEKKEKSWWDTLTSWWSGDSNKENPEFDFDSATATEEKQKLYDAIGYAEGDTSLAYPAEV
;
A
#
# COMPACT_ATOMS: atom_id res chain seq x y z
N MET A 1 -21.35 -13.17 -17.20
CA MET A 1 -20.24 -13.56 -18.10
C MET A 1 -19.23 -14.36 -17.31
N TYR A 2 -18.73 -15.47 -17.85
CA TYR A 2 -17.63 -16.23 -17.27
C TYR A 2 -16.42 -16.12 -18.19
N LYS A 3 -15.24 -15.91 -17.61
CA LYS A 3 -13.95 -15.87 -18.31
C LYS A 3 -12.94 -16.69 -17.53
N LEU A 4 -12.21 -17.54 -18.25
CA LEU A 4 -11.07 -18.27 -17.73
C LEU A 4 -9.80 -17.55 -18.20
N GLY A 5 -8.86 -17.35 -17.29
CA GLY A 5 -7.54 -16.80 -17.58
C GLY A 5 -6.47 -17.69 -17.00
N GLU A 6 -5.41 -17.91 -17.77
CA GLU A 6 -4.21 -18.59 -17.31
C GLU A 6 -3.05 -17.60 -17.44
N LEU A 7 -2.21 -17.53 -16.42
CA LEU A 7 -1.02 -16.70 -16.40
C LEU A 7 0.15 -17.57 -15.99
N ASN A 8 1.09 -17.74 -16.93
CA ASN A 8 2.26 -18.58 -16.71
C ASN A 8 3.46 -17.73 -16.33
N ALA A 9 4.23 -18.20 -15.33
CA ALA A 9 5.45 -17.59 -14.83
C ALA A 9 5.30 -16.12 -14.34
N LEU A 10 4.20 -15.78 -13.64
CA LEU A 10 4.09 -14.47 -12.99
C LEU A 10 5.17 -14.34 -11.90
N SER A 11 6.05 -13.36 -12.04
CA SER A 11 7.03 -13.03 -11.02
C SER A 11 6.97 -11.56 -10.65
N ILE A 12 7.29 -11.27 -9.39
CA ILE A 12 7.37 -9.90 -8.86
C ILE A 12 8.74 -9.74 -8.23
N TYR A 13 9.50 -8.76 -8.67
CA TYR A 13 10.80 -8.41 -8.11
C TYR A 13 10.76 -6.98 -7.57
N TRP A 14 11.51 -6.74 -6.49
CA TRP A 14 11.72 -5.40 -5.96
C TRP A 14 13.19 -5.24 -5.62
N ASN A 15 13.90 -4.58 -6.52
CA ASN A 15 15.31 -4.25 -6.34
C ASN A 15 15.41 -2.88 -5.65
N SER A 16 15.98 -2.84 -4.45
CA SER A 16 16.07 -1.61 -3.64
C SER A 16 17.27 -0.72 -4.00
N ASP A 17 18.23 -1.25 -4.76
CA ASP A 17 19.47 -0.56 -5.15
C ASP A 17 19.62 -0.57 -6.68
N VAL A 18 18.74 0.17 -7.35
CA VAL A 18 18.78 0.33 -8.82
C VAL A 18 18.94 1.78 -9.20
N LYS A 19 19.83 2.04 -10.16
CA LYS A 19 19.92 3.36 -10.80
C LYS A 19 18.67 3.60 -11.65
N SER A 20 18.17 4.83 -11.62
CA SER A 20 17.07 5.24 -12.49
C SER A 20 17.41 4.95 -13.95
N ARG A 21 16.44 4.40 -14.68
CA ARG A 21 16.56 4.14 -16.13
C ARG A 21 16.10 5.33 -16.98
N ALA A 22 15.66 6.41 -16.35
CA ALA A 22 15.10 7.58 -17.02
C ALA A 22 16.09 8.27 -17.98
N GLU A 23 17.39 8.10 -17.75
CA GLU A 23 18.46 8.71 -18.56
C GLU A 23 18.99 7.80 -19.68
N LEU A 24 18.47 6.57 -19.81
CA LEU A 24 18.93 5.62 -20.82
C LEU A 24 18.20 5.82 -22.15
N SER A 25 18.90 5.56 -23.26
CA SER A 25 18.27 5.49 -24.57
C SER A 25 17.25 4.34 -24.62
N GLN A 26 16.21 4.46 -25.45
CA GLN A 26 15.16 3.45 -25.61
C GLN A 26 15.73 2.07 -25.97
N GLU A 27 16.72 2.01 -26.85
CA GLU A 27 17.41 0.77 -27.22
C GLU A 27 18.08 0.11 -26.01
N SER A 28 18.79 0.91 -25.20
CA SER A 28 19.43 0.42 -23.97
C SER A 28 18.42 -0.05 -22.91
N ILE A 29 17.18 0.46 -22.93
CA ILE A 29 16.11 0.01 -22.03
C ILE A 29 15.59 -1.36 -22.49
N ILE A 30 15.34 -1.53 -23.79
CA ILE A 30 14.84 -2.80 -24.36
C ILE A 30 15.86 -3.92 -24.11
N ASP A 31 17.14 -3.68 -24.38
CA ASP A 31 18.20 -4.66 -24.15
C ASP A 31 18.25 -5.09 -22.68
N LYS A 32 18.13 -4.12 -21.75
CA LYS A 32 18.09 -4.40 -20.31
C LYS A 32 16.82 -5.14 -19.89
N LEU A 33 15.67 -4.86 -20.50
CA LEU A 33 14.43 -5.58 -20.20
C LEU A 33 14.49 -7.02 -20.72
N GLN A 34 15.01 -7.23 -21.93
CA GLN A 34 15.18 -8.56 -22.51
C GLN A 34 16.19 -9.40 -21.72
N ALA A 35 17.26 -8.78 -21.22
CA ALA A 35 18.22 -9.45 -20.34
C ALA A 35 17.62 -9.86 -18.98
N GLN A 36 16.52 -9.24 -18.56
CA GLN A 36 15.81 -9.54 -17.31
C GLN A 36 14.76 -10.65 -17.46
N ILE A 37 14.50 -11.11 -18.69
CA ILE A 37 13.61 -12.25 -18.91
C ILE A 37 14.35 -13.51 -18.46
N VAL A 38 13.74 -14.24 -17.51
CA VAL A 38 14.24 -15.54 -17.08
C VAL A 38 14.21 -16.48 -18.27
N LYS A 39 15.39 -16.90 -18.74
CA LYS A 39 15.51 -17.80 -19.90
C LYS A 39 15.26 -19.26 -19.50
N ASN A 40 15.73 -19.63 -18.30
CA ASN A 40 15.71 -21.00 -17.79
C ASN A 40 15.36 -20.99 -16.28
N GLU A 41 14.67 -22.02 -15.78
CA GLU A 41 14.34 -22.14 -14.34
C GLU A 41 15.57 -22.17 -13.41
N SER A 42 16.73 -22.52 -13.94
CA SER A 42 17.97 -22.66 -13.18
C SER A 42 18.86 -21.40 -13.20
N THR A 43 18.51 -20.37 -13.97
CA THR A 43 19.35 -19.17 -14.12
C THR A 43 18.55 -17.96 -13.66
N GLU A 44 18.62 -17.66 -12.37
CA GLU A 44 18.14 -16.38 -11.86
C GLU A 44 19.02 -15.25 -12.43
N PRO A 45 18.43 -14.19 -13.02
CA PRO A 45 19.21 -13.05 -13.46
C PRO A 45 19.96 -12.41 -12.28
N ASP A 46 21.25 -12.15 -12.47
CA ASP A 46 22.07 -11.50 -11.43
C ASP A 46 21.38 -10.21 -10.93
N HIS A 47 21.37 -10.05 -9.61
CA HIS A 47 20.82 -8.89 -8.90
C HIS A 47 19.29 -8.70 -8.94
N MET A 48 18.48 -9.73 -9.29
CA MET A 48 17.03 -9.67 -9.09
C MET A 48 16.62 -10.20 -7.71
N THR A 49 16.03 -9.34 -6.88
CA THR A 49 15.44 -9.74 -5.60
C THR A 49 13.96 -10.01 -5.81
N TYR A 50 13.60 -11.27 -6.03
CA TYR A 50 12.21 -11.71 -6.15
C TYR A 50 11.48 -11.59 -4.82
N ILE A 51 10.35 -10.88 -4.84
CA ILE A 51 9.32 -10.97 -3.80
C ILE A 51 8.44 -12.17 -4.05
N LEU A 52 8.03 -12.36 -5.31
CA LEU A 52 7.26 -13.49 -5.78
C LEU A 52 8.07 -14.18 -6.88
N ARG A 53 8.50 -15.41 -6.64
CA ARG A 53 9.11 -16.25 -7.68
C ARG A 53 8.09 -16.56 -8.78
N PRO A 54 8.53 -16.90 -10.01
CA PRO A 54 7.62 -17.26 -11.09
C PRO A 54 6.56 -18.27 -10.64
N LEU A 55 5.30 -17.88 -10.78
CA LEU A 55 4.13 -18.64 -10.34
C LEU A 55 3.12 -18.76 -11.48
N ASN A 56 2.63 -19.98 -11.71
CA ASN A 56 1.53 -20.23 -12.62
C ASN A 56 0.21 -20.01 -11.89
N ILE A 57 -0.71 -19.28 -12.52
CA ILE A 57 -1.97 -18.84 -11.93
C ILE A 57 -3.11 -19.17 -12.89
N ASN A 58 -4.11 -19.86 -12.38
CA ASN A 58 -5.37 -20.06 -13.06
C ASN A 58 -6.46 -19.21 -12.41
N VAL A 59 -7.21 -18.45 -13.20
CA VAL A 59 -8.25 -17.55 -12.74
C VAL A 59 -9.57 -17.88 -13.40
N LYS A 60 -10.59 -18.18 -12.58
CA LYS A 60 -11.99 -18.28 -12.99
C LYS A 60 -12.72 -17.01 -12.58
N LEU A 61 -13.00 -16.14 -13.55
CA LEU A 61 -13.66 -14.86 -13.34
C LEU A 61 -15.12 -14.92 -13.79
N LYS A 62 -16.04 -14.55 -12.90
CA LYS A 62 -17.46 -14.39 -13.17
C LYS A 62 -17.82 -12.92 -13.01
N ILE A 63 -18.18 -12.24 -14.10
CA ILE A 63 -18.59 -10.83 -14.11
C ILE A 63 -20.11 -10.76 -14.28
N ALA A 64 -20.77 -9.97 -13.45
CA ALA A 64 -22.17 -9.60 -13.65
C ALA A 64 -22.24 -8.55 -14.79
N ALA A 65 -22.85 -8.92 -15.92
CA ALA A 65 -22.96 -8.05 -17.10
C ALA A 65 -24.19 -7.10 -17.04
N THR A 66 -25.00 -7.22 -16.00
CA THR A 66 -26.23 -6.43 -15.84
C THR A 66 -25.91 -5.07 -15.21
N PRO A 67 -26.35 -3.95 -15.81
CA PRO A 67 -26.24 -2.64 -15.20
C PRO A 67 -27.11 -2.61 -13.93
N ARG A 68 -26.53 -2.17 -12.82
CA ARG A 68 -27.12 -2.24 -11.48
C ARG A 68 -27.86 -0.95 -11.19
N GLU A 69 -29.15 -1.05 -10.90
CA GLU A 69 -29.87 0.06 -10.27
C GLU A 69 -29.97 -0.10 -8.75
N GLN A 70 -30.29 -1.28 -8.17
CA GLN A 70 -30.53 -1.36 -6.71
C GLN A 70 -30.22 -2.70 -5.99
N ASP A 71 -29.53 -3.66 -6.62
CA ASP A 71 -29.22 -4.94 -5.96
C ASP A 71 -27.71 -5.09 -5.65
N TYR A 72 -27.36 -4.79 -4.39
CA TYR A 72 -26.00 -4.90 -3.85
C TYR A 72 -25.71 -6.26 -3.18
N ALA A 73 -26.72 -7.13 -3.03
CA ALA A 73 -26.52 -8.43 -2.39
C ALA A 73 -25.63 -9.36 -3.25
N ARG A 74 -25.52 -9.07 -4.55
CA ARG A 74 -24.71 -9.84 -5.49
C ARG A 74 -23.43 -9.10 -5.89
N PRO A 75 -22.25 -9.75 -5.79
CA PRO A 75 -20.99 -9.12 -6.17
C PRO A 75 -20.93 -8.83 -7.68
N ALA A 76 -20.31 -7.70 -8.02
CA ALA A 76 -20.09 -7.24 -9.39
C ALA A 76 -19.26 -8.22 -10.22
N PHE A 77 -18.28 -8.82 -9.55
CA PHE A 77 -17.45 -9.88 -10.08
C PHE A 77 -17.08 -10.85 -8.94
N ASP A 78 -16.88 -12.10 -9.30
CA ASP A 78 -16.39 -13.18 -8.44
C ASP A 78 -15.17 -13.79 -9.15
N ALA A 79 -14.00 -13.73 -8.52
CA ALA A 79 -12.76 -14.26 -9.06
C ALA A 79 -12.27 -15.39 -8.15
N ARG A 80 -12.11 -16.60 -8.70
CA ARG A 80 -11.43 -17.71 -8.05
C ARG A 80 -10.06 -17.86 -8.66
N ILE A 81 -9.05 -17.93 -7.81
CA ILE A 81 -7.65 -18.04 -8.21
C ILE A 81 -7.12 -19.37 -7.69
N ASP A 82 -6.70 -20.24 -8.59
CA ASP A 82 -6.09 -21.51 -8.30
C ASP A 82 -4.56 -21.35 -8.47
N LEU A 83 -3.81 -21.60 -7.39
CA LEU A 83 -2.36 -21.43 -7.27
C LEU A 83 -1.76 -22.74 -6.75
N ASP A 84 -0.63 -23.19 -7.32
CA ASP A 84 0.02 -24.43 -6.86
C ASP A 84 0.86 -24.20 -5.59
N HIS A 85 1.81 -23.26 -5.64
CA HIS A 85 2.69 -22.96 -4.51
C HIS A 85 3.11 -21.49 -4.50
N ILE A 86 2.79 -20.77 -3.42
CA ILE A 86 3.20 -19.37 -3.24
C ILE A 86 4.36 -19.25 -2.25
N SER A 87 5.47 -18.66 -2.72
CA SER A 87 6.64 -18.31 -1.90
C SER A 87 6.82 -16.80 -1.92
N LEU A 88 6.77 -16.16 -0.75
CA LEU A 88 7.04 -14.73 -0.59
C LEU A 88 8.38 -14.51 0.10
N ASN A 89 9.27 -13.77 -0.54
CA ASN A 89 10.60 -13.42 -0.01
C ASN A 89 10.72 -11.91 0.15
N ILE A 90 10.58 -11.40 1.38
CA ILE A 90 10.74 -9.98 1.68
C ILE A 90 12.03 -9.76 2.45
N ASN A 91 12.95 -8.99 1.87
CA ASN A 91 14.23 -8.65 2.47
C ASN A 91 14.09 -7.39 3.35
N ARG A 92 14.87 -7.30 4.44
CA ARG A 92 14.93 -6.12 5.32
C ARG A 92 15.17 -4.82 4.56
N ASN A 93 15.97 -4.87 3.48
CA ASN A 93 16.26 -3.68 2.68
C ASN A 93 15.04 -3.17 1.86
N GLN A 94 14.02 -4.01 1.63
CA GLN A 94 12.77 -3.61 0.97
C GLN A 94 11.79 -2.93 1.95
N ILE A 95 11.87 -3.26 3.24
CA ILE A 95 10.97 -2.71 4.28
C ILE A 95 11.57 -1.45 4.93
N LYS A 96 12.88 -1.21 4.78
CA LYS A 96 13.54 -0.02 5.32
C LYS A 96 13.01 1.25 4.64
N LYS A 97 12.13 1.98 5.34
CA LYS A 97 11.97 3.42 5.10
C LYS A 97 13.33 4.06 5.36
N LYS A 98 13.97 4.66 4.35
CA LYS A 98 15.06 5.60 4.62
C LYS A 98 14.45 6.71 5.47
N LYS A 99 14.67 6.68 6.80
CA LYS A 99 14.47 7.83 7.67
C LYS A 99 15.56 8.84 7.30
N ALA A 100 15.35 9.53 6.19
CA ALA A 100 16.15 10.68 5.81
C ALA A 100 15.66 11.86 6.65
N GLU A 101 16.54 12.24 7.58
CA GLU A 101 16.73 13.58 8.14
C GLU A 101 15.74 14.08 9.21
N LYS A 102 16.33 14.79 10.17
CA LYS A 102 15.75 15.26 11.44
C LYS A 102 14.40 15.93 11.20
N LYS A 103 13.31 15.29 11.62
CA LYS A 103 12.03 15.96 11.80
C LYS A 103 11.88 16.29 13.28
N GLU A 104 11.70 17.57 13.57
CA GLU A 104 11.22 18.03 14.87
C GLU A 104 9.99 17.22 15.28
N LYS A 105 9.86 16.95 16.57
CA LYS A 105 8.77 16.17 17.14
C LYS A 105 7.45 16.85 16.76
N SER A 106 6.72 16.24 15.83
CA SER A 106 5.42 16.73 15.38
C SER A 106 4.36 16.38 16.42
N TRP A 107 3.40 17.27 16.64
CA TRP A 107 2.30 17.06 17.60
C TRP A 107 1.39 15.86 17.24
N TRP A 108 1.36 15.47 15.95
CA TRP A 108 0.72 14.21 15.55
C TRP A 108 1.44 12.98 16.13
N ASP A 109 2.76 13.05 16.30
CA ASP A 109 3.54 11.97 16.92
C ASP A 109 3.29 11.92 18.45
N THR A 110 3.01 13.05 19.10
CA THR A 110 2.64 13.08 20.53
C THR A 110 1.20 12.60 20.75
N LEU A 111 0.24 12.99 19.91
CA LEU A 111 -1.15 12.51 20.01
C LEU A 111 -1.29 11.01 19.74
N THR A 112 -0.58 10.50 18.73
CA THR A 112 -0.61 9.05 18.42
C THR A 112 -0.02 8.23 19.57
N SER A 113 0.96 8.76 20.32
CA SER A 113 1.50 8.11 21.51
C SER A 113 0.47 8.00 22.64
N TRP A 114 -0.45 8.97 22.78
CA TRP A 114 -1.53 8.90 23.76
C TRP A 114 -2.55 7.82 23.39
N TRP A 115 -3.14 7.87 22.19
CA TRP A 115 -4.18 6.90 21.85
C TRP A 115 -3.61 5.48 21.76
N SER A 116 -2.37 5.32 21.30
CA SER A 116 -1.77 3.99 21.09
C SER A 116 -1.36 3.26 22.36
N GLY A 117 -1.52 3.87 23.55
CA GLY A 117 -1.40 3.17 24.83
C GLY A 117 -0.05 2.48 25.06
N ASP A 118 1.05 3.09 24.61
CA ASP A 118 2.40 2.58 24.88
C ASP A 118 2.80 2.93 26.32
N SER A 119 2.80 1.92 27.19
CA SER A 119 2.86 2.04 28.65
C SER A 119 4.28 2.30 29.21
N ASN A 120 5.14 3.01 28.48
CA ASN A 120 6.52 3.24 28.92
C ASN A 120 7.04 4.65 28.61
N LYS A 121 6.36 5.67 29.15
CA LYS A 121 6.89 7.02 29.37
C LYS A 121 6.07 7.74 30.44
N GLU A 122 6.80 8.40 31.33
CA GLU A 122 6.27 9.30 32.38
C GLU A 122 5.33 10.36 31.79
N ASN A 123 4.33 10.74 32.58
CA ASN A 123 3.24 11.68 32.24
C ASN A 123 3.72 12.83 31.34
N PRO A 124 3.31 12.88 30.05
CA PRO A 124 3.53 14.07 29.24
C PRO A 124 2.59 15.17 29.73
N GLU A 125 3.15 16.22 30.35
CA GLU A 125 2.44 17.48 30.54
C GLU A 125 2.01 18.01 29.16
N PHE A 126 0.71 18.28 29.02
CA PHE A 126 0.11 18.75 27.80
C PHE A 126 0.35 20.25 27.66
N ASP A 127 1.36 20.63 26.90
CA ASP A 127 1.64 22.04 26.61
C ASP A 127 0.77 22.53 25.44
N PHE A 128 -0.42 23.03 25.79
CA PHE A 128 -1.40 23.57 24.85
C PHE A 128 -0.88 24.82 24.11
N ASP A 129 0.14 25.50 24.64
CA ASP A 129 0.67 26.72 24.00
C ASP A 129 1.33 26.41 22.66
N SER A 130 1.80 25.17 22.45
CA SER A 130 2.31 24.69 21.15
C SER A 130 1.23 24.52 20.06
N ALA A 131 -0.05 24.49 20.44
CA ALA A 131 -1.20 24.44 19.53
C ALA A 131 -1.72 25.83 19.11
N THR A 132 -1.07 26.92 19.57
CA THR A 132 -1.49 28.30 19.25
C THR A 132 -0.98 28.82 17.93
N ALA A 133 -0.28 28.00 17.12
CA ALA A 133 -0.12 28.27 15.71
C ALA A 133 -1.51 28.19 15.03
N THR A 134 -2.23 29.32 15.01
CA THR A 134 -3.64 29.47 14.63
C THR A 134 -3.99 28.80 13.29
N GLU A 135 -3.01 28.69 12.39
CA GLU A 135 -3.18 28.02 11.09
C GLU A 135 -3.30 26.48 11.20
N GLU A 136 -2.55 25.83 12.09
CA GLU A 136 -2.55 24.36 12.19
C GLU A 136 -3.81 23.84 12.89
N LYS A 137 -4.30 24.60 13.87
CA LYS A 137 -5.59 24.38 14.53
C LYS A 137 -6.74 24.40 13.51
N GLN A 138 -6.68 25.33 12.56
CA GLN A 138 -7.73 25.46 11.53
C GLN A 138 -7.70 24.30 10.53
N LYS A 139 -6.51 23.85 10.11
CA LYS A 139 -6.37 22.64 9.28
C LYS A 139 -6.90 21.40 9.99
N LEU A 140 -6.70 21.29 11.31
CA LEU A 140 -7.25 20.20 12.09
C LEU A 140 -8.77 20.22 12.10
N TYR A 141 -9.37 21.38 12.36
CA TYR A 141 -10.83 21.53 12.35
C TYR A 141 -11.45 21.20 11.00
N ASP A 142 -10.86 21.69 9.91
CA ASP A 142 -11.30 21.34 8.57
C ASP A 142 -11.20 19.83 8.31
N ALA A 143 -10.11 19.19 8.73
CA ALA A 143 -9.88 17.76 8.50
C ALA A 143 -10.84 16.85 9.27
N ILE A 144 -11.24 17.25 10.48
CA ILE A 144 -12.24 16.51 11.27
C ILE A 144 -13.68 16.99 11.02
N GLY A 145 -13.87 17.92 10.07
CA GLY A 145 -15.17 18.50 9.73
C GLY A 145 -15.82 19.29 10.87
N TYR A 146 -15.01 19.82 11.80
CA TYR A 146 -15.50 20.62 12.92
C TYR A 146 -15.78 22.06 12.47
N ALA A 147 -17.04 22.47 12.52
CA ALA A 147 -17.47 23.85 12.31
C ALA A 147 -17.89 24.46 13.67
N GLU A 148 -17.31 25.60 14.03
CA GLU A 148 -17.57 26.28 15.30
C GLU A 148 -19.01 26.81 15.33
N GLY A 149 -19.92 26.05 15.98
CA GLY A 149 -21.34 26.38 16.11
C GLY A 149 -22.31 25.22 15.86
N ASP A 150 -21.85 24.08 15.34
CA ASP A 150 -22.73 22.94 15.04
C ASP A 150 -22.80 21.96 16.24
N THR A 151 -23.95 21.91 16.92
CA THR A 151 -24.21 20.98 18.04
C THR A 151 -25.06 19.79 17.60
N SER A 152 -24.81 19.26 16.40
CA SER A 152 -25.50 18.06 15.94
C SER A 152 -24.74 16.79 16.37
N LEU A 153 -24.94 16.37 17.63
CA LEU A 153 -24.58 15.03 18.10
C LEU A 153 -25.64 14.03 17.63
N ALA A 154 -25.65 13.71 16.33
CA ALA A 154 -26.45 12.62 15.81
C ALA A 154 -25.72 11.29 16.09
N TYR A 155 -26.14 10.59 17.15
CA TYR A 155 -25.65 9.24 17.44
C TYR A 155 -26.12 8.26 16.34
N PRO A 156 -25.26 7.37 15.83
CA PRO A 156 -25.69 6.30 14.94
C PRO A 156 -26.65 5.37 15.68
N ALA A 157 -27.74 4.97 15.03
CA ALA A 157 -28.69 4.02 15.60
C ALA A 157 -27.97 2.71 15.90
N GLU A 158 -28.20 2.18 17.11
CA GLU A 158 -27.69 0.88 17.54
C GLU A 158 -28.20 -0.21 16.58
N VAL A 159 -27.27 -1.02 16.07
CA VAL A 159 -27.56 -2.24 15.28
C VAL A 159 -27.36 -3.46 16.17
#